data_AF-A0A7C5IGL5-F1
#
_entry.id   AF-A0A7C5IGL5-F1
#
_cell.length_a   1.000
_cell.length_b   1.000
_cell.length_c   1.000
_cell.angle_alpha   90.00
_cell.angle_beta   90.00
_cell.angle_gamma   90.00
#
_symmetry.space_group_name_H-M   'P 1'
#
loop_
_entity.id
_entity.type
_entity.pdbx_description
1 polymer ?
#
loop_
_entity_poly.entity_id
_entity_poly.type
_entity_poly.pdbx_seq_one_letter_code
_entity_poly.pdbx_strand_id
1 'polypeptide(L)'
;MFRKSANHPENRKRSQAKYLSLLLLILSLSAWLMAQDFRPEDSLKLLTFRNIGPFRAGSWVTCFAVPEFPEQAHLYTFYVGTRNGGVWKTTNNGITFEPVLDTQTHLSIGALAVAPSDPQVVWVGTGEAYCARSSYSGDGVYKSTDGGHTWQNMGLRDSHHIPRIIIHPTHQDVVYVASMGHLFTPNAERGVFKTTDGGKSWQRVLYLNDKIGVIDLVMDPANPEVLYAAAYDKVRLPWHYEAGGPGSGIYKTTDGGRTWKRLAGGLPSGYVGRIGIDVFRKNPRILYAVVENFRQPTAEEKDAAKRAGRPAYPVAVGEVYRSQDAGETWTKVNSGKEPLASKAPYSFNQIFINPEDDQNLFITGVTLASSVDGGKTWRDADWPNTVLFQKAFGDVRT
;
A
#
# COMPACT_ATOMS: atom_id res chain seq x y z
N MET A 1 -96.37 -53.91 -9.05
CA MET A 1 -96.73 -52.83 -8.09
C MET A 1 -95.45 -52.10 -7.70
N PHE A 2 -95.24 -50.89 -8.24
CA PHE A 2 -94.07 -50.06 -7.98
C PHE A 2 -94.09 -49.54 -6.53
N ARG A 3 -93.03 -49.80 -5.75
CA ARG A 3 -92.76 -49.09 -4.48
C ARG A 3 -91.71 -48.01 -4.75
N LYS A 4 -92.12 -46.74 -4.65
CA LYS A 4 -91.23 -45.57 -4.68
C LYS A 4 -90.32 -45.60 -3.44
N SER A 5 -89.01 -45.69 -3.68
CA SER A 5 -87.97 -45.44 -2.68
C SER A 5 -87.87 -43.93 -2.44
N ALA A 6 -88.21 -43.49 -1.23
CA ALA A 6 -88.02 -42.12 -0.79
C ALA A 6 -86.53 -41.92 -0.45
N ASN A 7 -85.77 -41.34 -1.38
CA ASN A 7 -84.43 -40.86 -1.09
C ASN A 7 -84.54 -39.71 -0.08
N HIS A 8 -84.16 -39.98 1.17
CA HIS A 8 -84.14 -39.01 2.24
C HIS A 8 -83.09 -37.91 1.98
N PRO A 9 -83.48 -36.61 2.00
CA PRO A 9 -82.58 -35.48 1.72
C PRO A 9 -81.46 -35.28 2.76
N GLU A 10 -81.56 -35.89 3.94
CA GLU A 10 -80.56 -35.75 5.00
C GLU A 10 -79.22 -36.44 4.72
N ASN A 11 -79.24 -37.60 4.05
CA ASN A 11 -77.99 -38.34 3.75
C ASN A 11 -77.14 -37.62 2.70
N ARG A 12 -77.77 -36.87 1.78
CA ARG A 12 -77.08 -36.07 0.76
C ARG A 12 -76.37 -34.85 1.36
N LYS A 13 -76.99 -34.21 2.37
CA LYS A 13 -76.39 -33.08 3.11
C LYS A 13 -75.19 -33.50 3.97
N ARG A 14 -75.28 -34.66 4.66
CA ARG A 14 -74.14 -35.21 5.44
C ARG A 14 -72.96 -35.62 4.56
N SER A 15 -73.23 -36.18 3.38
CA SER A 15 -72.21 -36.50 2.37
C SER A 15 -71.51 -35.23 1.86
N GLN A 16 -72.27 -34.22 1.44
CA GLN A 16 -71.71 -32.95 0.97
C GLN A 16 -70.93 -32.19 2.05
N ALA A 17 -71.37 -32.24 3.30
CA ALA A 17 -70.64 -31.65 4.43
C ALA A 17 -69.27 -32.33 4.63
N LYS A 18 -69.19 -33.66 4.52
CA LYS A 18 -67.91 -34.40 4.62
C LYS A 18 -66.95 -34.06 3.48
N TYR A 19 -67.45 -33.93 2.25
CA TYR A 19 -66.63 -33.51 1.10
C TYR A 19 -66.16 -32.07 1.24
N LEU A 20 -67.02 -31.17 1.75
CA LEU A 20 -66.65 -29.77 1.99
C LEU A 20 -65.62 -29.63 3.11
N SER A 21 -65.77 -30.39 4.21
CA SER A 21 -64.78 -30.46 5.29
C SER A 21 -63.45 -31.01 4.80
N LEU A 22 -63.45 -32.06 3.96
CA LEU A 22 -62.23 -32.62 3.39
C LEU A 22 -61.58 -31.63 2.40
N LEU A 23 -62.37 -30.92 1.59
CA LEU A 23 -61.89 -29.90 0.67
C LEU A 23 -61.28 -28.71 1.44
N LEU A 24 -61.94 -28.26 2.51
CA LEU A 24 -61.42 -27.21 3.41
C LEU A 24 -60.16 -27.66 4.14
N LEU A 25 -60.08 -28.94 4.54
CA LEU A 25 -58.88 -29.52 5.13
C LEU A 25 -57.73 -29.53 4.11
N ILE A 26 -57.97 -29.97 2.88
CA ILE A 26 -56.98 -29.97 1.79
C ILE A 26 -56.54 -28.55 1.45
N LEU A 27 -57.48 -27.60 1.36
CA LEU A 27 -57.21 -26.18 1.12
C LEU A 27 -56.44 -25.53 2.28
N SER A 28 -56.71 -25.94 3.51
CA SER A 28 -55.96 -25.49 4.69
C SER A 28 -54.55 -26.10 4.73
N LEU A 29 -54.38 -27.38 4.40
CA LEU A 29 -53.06 -28.00 4.28
C LEU A 29 -52.24 -27.41 3.12
N SER A 30 -52.88 -27.00 2.01
CA SER A 30 -52.19 -26.30 0.92
C SER A 30 -51.78 -24.87 1.27
N ALA A 31 -52.45 -24.22 2.23
CA ALA A 31 -52.05 -22.91 2.74
C ALA A 31 -50.83 -22.96 3.68
N TRP A 32 -50.45 -24.16 4.15
CA TRP A 32 -49.24 -24.42 4.93
C TRP A 32 -48.05 -24.93 4.11
N LEU A 33 -48.20 -25.09 2.79
CA LEU A 33 -47.03 -25.08 1.90
C LEU A 33 -46.53 -23.64 1.86
N MET A 34 -45.74 -23.30 2.89
CA MET A 34 -44.81 -22.19 2.84
C MET A 34 -44.12 -22.30 1.48
N ALA A 35 -44.31 -21.29 0.63
CA ALA A 35 -43.40 -21.07 -0.47
C ALA A 35 -42.00 -21.22 0.14
N GLN A 36 -41.18 -22.13 -0.38
CA GLN A 36 -39.78 -22.11 0.00
C GLN A 36 -39.31 -20.68 -0.19
N ASP A 37 -38.83 -20.05 0.88
CA ASP A 37 -38.19 -18.74 0.82
C ASP A 37 -36.95 -18.91 -0.06
N PHE A 38 -37.16 -18.89 -1.38
CA PHE A 38 -36.10 -18.95 -2.36
C PHE A 38 -35.39 -17.61 -2.26
N ARG A 39 -34.31 -17.59 -1.49
CA ARG A 39 -33.36 -16.49 -1.48
C ARG A 39 -32.38 -16.78 -2.62
N PRO A 40 -32.35 -15.95 -3.68
CA PRO A 40 -31.39 -16.14 -4.77
C PRO A 40 -29.95 -16.26 -4.26
N GLU A 41 -29.64 -15.59 -3.15
CA GLU A 41 -28.37 -15.66 -2.42
C GLU A 41 -27.92 -17.08 -2.06
N ASP A 42 -28.85 -17.97 -1.70
CA ASP A 42 -28.51 -19.35 -1.32
C ASP A 42 -28.09 -20.18 -2.54
N SER A 43 -28.62 -19.86 -3.72
CA SER A 43 -28.16 -20.45 -4.98
C SER A 43 -26.81 -19.87 -5.43
N LEU A 44 -26.55 -18.59 -5.14
CA LEU A 44 -25.26 -17.95 -5.44
C LEU A 44 -24.11 -18.52 -4.60
N LYS A 45 -24.38 -19.00 -3.37
CA LYS A 45 -23.37 -19.69 -2.53
C LYS A 45 -22.89 -21.01 -3.12
N LEU A 46 -23.64 -21.60 -4.06
CA LEU A 46 -23.23 -22.81 -4.78
C LEU A 46 -22.30 -22.51 -5.97
N LEU A 47 -22.20 -21.24 -6.37
CA LEU A 47 -21.32 -20.81 -7.45
C LEU A 47 -19.91 -20.59 -6.92
N THR A 48 -18.93 -21.14 -7.64
CA THR A 48 -17.51 -20.88 -7.37
C THR A 48 -16.98 -19.92 -8.43
N PHE A 49 -16.40 -18.81 -7.95
CA PHE A 49 -15.68 -17.90 -8.84
C PHE A 49 -14.36 -18.56 -9.27
N ARG A 50 -14.04 -18.43 -10.54
CA ARG A 50 -12.75 -18.87 -11.09
C ARG A 50 -12.16 -17.80 -11.98
N ASN A 51 -10.85 -17.67 -11.98
CA ASN A 51 -10.15 -16.82 -12.92
C ASN A 51 -10.28 -17.41 -14.35
N ILE A 52 -10.62 -16.57 -15.32
CA ILE A 52 -10.73 -16.93 -16.75
C ILE A 52 -9.57 -16.39 -17.59
N GLY A 53 -8.55 -15.82 -16.94
CA GLY A 53 -7.45 -15.11 -17.56
C GLY A 53 -7.64 -13.57 -17.58
N PRO A 54 -6.58 -12.83 -17.93
CA PRO A 54 -5.25 -13.34 -18.30
C PRO A 54 -4.46 -13.87 -17.09
N PHE A 55 -3.78 -15.01 -17.26
CA PHE A 55 -2.92 -15.61 -16.22
C PHE A 55 -1.63 -14.82 -15.95
N ARG A 56 -1.30 -13.89 -16.86
CA ARG A 56 -0.23 -12.90 -16.74
C ARG A 56 -0.84 -11.52 -16.89
N ALA A 57 -1.55 -11.05 -15.87
CA ALA A 57 -2.07 -9.69 -15.85
C ALA A 57 -0.92 -8.70 -15.59
N GLY A 58 -0.68 -7.79 -16.53
CA GLY A 58 0.15 -6.61 -16.26
C GLY A 58 -0.60 -5.69 -15.30
N SER A 59 0.04 -5.26 -14.21
CA SER A 59 -0.51 -4.31 -13.25
C SER A 59 0.60 -3.53 -12.54
N TRP A 60 0.23 -2.48 -11.80
CA TRP A 60 1.16 -1.75 -10.94
C TRP A 60 1.25 -2.46 -9.59
N VAL A 61 2.42 -3.01 -9.30
CA VAL A 61 2.78 -3.55 -7.99
C VAL A 61 3.28 -2.41 -7.11
N THR A 62 2.76 -2.34 -5.88
CA THR A 62 3.04 -1.21 -4.98
C THR A 62 4.06 -1.52 -3.92
N CYS A 63 4.06 -2.75 -3.42
CA CYS A 63 4.93 -3.17 -2.34
C CYS A 63 5.09 -4.68 -2.35
N PHE A 64 6.18 -5.11 -1.73
CA PHE A 64 6.46 -6.50 -1.41
C PHE A 64 6.70 -6.60 0.10
N ALA A 65 6.40 -7.75 0.68
CA ALA A 65 6.85 -8.10 2.01
C ALA A 65 7.34 -9.56 2.03
N VAL A 66 8.48 -9.78 2.65
CA VAL A 66 9.15 -11.08 2.72
C VAL A 66 9.29 -11.49 4.19
N PRO A 67 8.76 -12.65 4.61
CA PRO A 67 9.06 -13.21 5.92
C PRO A 67 10.56 -13.54 6.04
N GLU A 68 11.22 -13.01 7.07
CA GLU A 68 12.66 -13.17 7.29
C GLU A 68 13.00 -14.28 8.30
N PHE A 69 12.02 -14.72 9.10
CA PHE A 69 12.24 -15.72 10.15
C PHE A 69 11.13 -16.79 10.20
N PRO A 70 11.47 -18.08 10.39
CA PRO A 70 12.80 -18.65 10.18
C PRO A 70 13.12 -18.69 8.67
N GLU A 71 14.26 -18.15 8.27
CA GLU A 71 14.68 -17.96 6.86
C GLU A 71 14.45 -19.21 6.00
N GLN A 72 14.91 -20.37 6.47
CA GLN A 72 14.84 -21.63 5.73
C GLN A 72 13.39 -22.06 5.40
N ALA A 73 12.42 -21.74 6.25
CA ALA A 73 11.01 -22.07 6.00
C ALA A 73 10.35 -21.10 5.01
N HIS A 74 10.98 -19.96 4.75
CA HIS A 74 10.39 -18.82 4.04
C HIS A 74 11.14 -18.40 2.78
N LEU A 75 12.19 -19.13 2.37
CA LEU A 75 12.99 -18.89 1.15
C LEU A 75 12.18 -18.62 -0.12
N TYR A 76 10.97 -19.18 -0.21
CA TYR A 76 10.10 -19.09 -1.39
C TYR A 76 8.77 -18.39 -1.11
N THR A 77 8.62 -17.77 0.06
CA THR A 77 7.39 -17.10 0.48
C THR A 77 7.54 -15.59 0.37
N PHE A 78 6.60 -14.93 -0.28
CA PHE A 78 6.48 -13.48 -0.23
C PHE A 78 5.07 -13.02 -0.56
N TYR A 79 4.76 -11.80 -0.14
CA TYR A 79 3.50 -11.11 -0.39
C TYR A 79 3.71 -9.98 -1.38
N VAL A 80 2.72 -9.75 -2.22
CA VAL A 80 2.70 -8.71 -3.26
C VAL A 80 1.44 -7.87 -3.08
N GLY A 81 1.63 -6.59 -2.85
CA GLY A 81 0.56 -5.60 -2.79
C GLY A 81 0.40 -4.96 -4.16
N THR A 82 -0.83 -4.89 -4.65
CA THR A 82 -1.11 -4.29 -5.95
C THR A 82 -1.88 -2.99 -5.80
N ARG A 83 -1.77 -2.11 -6.80
CA ARG A 83 -2.37 -0.77 -6.71
C ARG A 83 -3.89 -0.82 -6.55
N ASN A 84 -4.55 -1.76 -7.20
CA ASN A 84 -6.01 -1.97 -7.22
C ASN A 84 -6.34 -3.45 -7.47
N GLY A 85 -5.96 -4.34 -6.57
CA GLY A 85 -6.14 -5.79 -6.76
C GLY A 85 -5.80 -6.63 -5.53
N GLY A 86 -5.77 -6.01 -4.36
CA GLY A 86 -5.54 -6.69 -3.10
C GLY A 86 -4.10 -7.17 -2.93
N VAL A 87 -3.98 -8.16 -2.05
CA VAL A 87 -2.71 -8.77 -1.65
C VAL A 87 -2.68 -10.19 -2.18
N TRP A 88 -1.54 -10.55 -2.73
CA TRP A 88 -1.26 -11.86 -3.29
C TRP A 88 -0.11 -12.49 -2.52
N LYS A 89 -0.19 -13.78 -2.25
CA LYS A 89 0.85 -14.55 -1.57
C LYS A 89 1.37 -15.64 -2.50
N THR A 90 2.66 -15.86 -2.48
CA THR A 90 3.28 -17.06 -3.05
C THR A 90 4.06 -17.80 -1.96
N THR A 91 4.20 -19.10 -2.14
CA THR A 91 5.03 -20.00 -1.32
C THR A 91 5.97 -20.83 -2.19
N ASN A 92 6.02 -20.55 -3.50
CA ASN A 92 6.79 -21.28 -4.48
C ASN A 92 7.59 -20.34 -5.40
N ASN A 93 8.14 -19.27 -4.82
CA ASN A 93 9.04 -18.34 -5.49
C ASN A 93 8.41 -17.63 -6.71
N GLY A 94 7.14 -17.27 -6.59
CA GLY A 94 6.40 -16.51 -7.60
C GLY A 94 5.98 -17.32 -8.83
N ILE A 95 6.06 -18.65 -8.79
CA ILE A 95 5.52 -19.51 -9.86
C ILE A 95 3.99 -19.38 -9.90
N THR A 96 3.33 -19.40 -8.73
CA THR A 96 1.90 -19.13 -8.58
C THR A 96 1.65 -18.17 -7.44
N PHE A 97 0.53 -17.44 -7.52
CA PHE A 97 0.05 -16.54 -6.49
C PHE A 97 -1.40 -16.85 -6.12
N GLU A 98 -1.68 -16.78 -4.83
CA GLU A 98 -3.03 -16.87 -4.27
C GLU A 98 -3.45 -15.49 -3.77
N PRO A 99 -4.67 -15.02 -4.10
CA PRO A 99 -5.18 -13.80 -3.50
C PRO A 99 -5.55 -14.08 -2.05
N VAL A 100 -5.10 -13.21 -1.14
CA VAL A 100 -5.29 -13.37 0.31
C VAL A 100 -6.10 -12.24 0.94
N LEU A 101 -6.51 -11.21 0.18
CA LEU A 101 -7.31 -10.08 0.68
C LEU A 101 -8.68 -9.92 -0.02
N ASP A 102 -9.09 -10.86 -0.88
CA ASP A 102 -10.27 -10.70 -1.75
C ASP A 102 -11.62 -10.59 -1.01
N THR A 103 -11.66 -10.92 0.28
CA THR A 103 -12.85 -10.78 1.12
C THR A 103 -13.06 -9.35 1.64
N GLN A 104 -12.09 -8.45 1.44
CA GLN A 104 -12.15 -7.07 1.89
C GLN A 104 -12.66 -6.14 0.78
N THR A 105 -13.24 -5.00 1.16
CA THR A 105 -13.84 -4.05 0.21
C THR A 105 -12.83 -3.06 -0.38
N HIS A 106 -11.72 -2.80 0.33
CA HIS A 106 -10.66 -1.89 -0.11
C HIS A 106 -9.43 -2.67 -0.57
N LEU A 107 -9.30 -2.79 -1.88
CA LEU A 107 -8.24 -3.58 -2.54
C LEU A 107 -7.11 -2.72 -3.13
N SER A 108 -7.09 -1.42 -2.85
CA SER A 108 -5.94 -0.58 -3.15
C SER A 108 -4.91 -0.72 -2.04
N ILE A 109 -3.70 -1.17 -2.36
CA ILE A 109 -2.67 -1.46 -1.35
C ILE A 109 -1.54 -0.45 -1.46
N GLY A 110 -1.22 0.22 -0.35
CA GLY A 110 -0.09 1.14 -0.24
C GLY A 110 1.10 0.58 0.51
N ALA A 111 0.88 -0.35 1.45
CA ALA A 111 1.93 -0.94 2.26
C ALA A 111 1.64 -2.40 2.64
N LEU A 112 2.72 -3.17 2.78
CA LEU A 112 2.73 -4.51 3.35
C LEU A 112 3.91 -4.64 4.31
N ALA A 113 3.68 -5.30 5.44
CA ALA A 113 4.74 -5.66 6.38
C ALA A 113 4.45 -7.02 7.00
N VAL A 114 5.47 -7.87 7.08
CA VAL A 114 5.43 -9.14 7.83
C VAL A 114 6.27 -8.93 9.09
N ALA A 115 5.79 -9.37 10.25
CA ALA A 115 6.53 -9.18 11.49
C ALA A 115 7.83 -10.01 11.48
N PRO A 116 9.00 -9.41 11.77
CA PRO A 116 10.25 -10.17 11.80
C PRO A 116 10.29 -11.26 12.88
N SER A 117 9.52 -11.09 13.96
CA SER A 117 9.44 -12.07 15.05
C SER A 117 8.43 -13.20 14.81
N ASP A 118 7.46 -13.01 13.92
CA ASP A 118 6.39 -13.98 13.65
C ASP A 118 5.83 -13.81 12.21
N PRO A 119 6.16 -14.71 11.29
CA PRO A 119 5.72 -14.63 9.90
C PRO A 119 4.20 -14.82 9.71
N GLN A 120 3.46 -15.22 10.76
CA GLN A 120 2.00 -15.27 10.73
C GLN A 120 1.36 -13.89 10.90
N VAL A 121 2.10 -12.94 11.49
CA VAL A 121 1.60 -11.57 11.68
C VAL A 121 1.92 -10.73 10.46
N VAL A 122 0.88 -10.40 9.71
CA VAL A 122 0.98 -9.59 8.48
C VAL A 122 0.11 -8.35 8.63
N TRP A 123 0.64 -7.21 8.21
CA TRP A 123 -0.05 -5.93 8.20
C TRP A 123 -0.19 -5.40 6.77
N VAL A 124 -1.35 -4.84 6.48
CA VAL A 124 -1.69 -4.26 5.19
C VAL A 124 -2.14 -2.82 5.42
N GLY A 125 -1.52 -1.90 4.71
CA GLY A 125 -1.98 -0.52 4.58
C GLY A 125 -2.76 -0.37 3.29
N THR A 126 -4.03 0.01 3.40
CA THR A 126 -4.85 0.28 2.21
C THR A 126 -4.66 1.72 1.73
N GLY A 127 -4.93 1.93 0.44
CA GLY A 127 -4.73 3.19 -0.26
C GLY A 127 -3.28 3.42 -0.65
N GLU A 128 -3.02 3.32 -1.95
CA GLU A 128 -1.72 3.61 -2.55
C GLU A 128 -1.37 5.11 -2.48
N ALA A 129 -0.09 5.45 -2.29
CA ALA A 129 0.38 6.82 -2.07
C ALA A 129 1.17 7.41 -3.25
N TYR A 130 0.85 7.02 -4.48
CA TYR A 130 1.45 7.56 -5.70
C TYR A 130 0.92 8.94 -6.07
N CYS A 131 -0.10 9.45 -5.40
CA CYS A 131 -0.63 10.79 -5.64
C CYS A 131 -1.03 11.05 -7.10
N ALA A 132 -1.27 10.00 -7.88
CA ALA A 132 -1.71 10.07 -9.25
C ALA A 132 -3.18 10.51 -9.32
N ARG A 133 -3.63 10.96 -10.50
CA ARG A 133 -5.03 11.37 -10.72
C ARG A 133 -6.01 10.21 -10.53
N SER A 134 -5.55 8.99 -10.79
CA SER A 134 -6.30 7.74 -10.69
C SER A 134 -6.01 6.99 -9.39
N SER A 135 -5.62 7.70 -8.31
CA SER A 135 -5.36 7.03 -7.03
C SER A 135 -6.65 6.74 -6.30
N TYR A 136 -6.69 5.58 -5.64
CA TYR A 136 -7.83 5.14 -4.86
C TYR A 136 -7.48 5.21 -3.38
N SER A 137 -8.43 5.70 -2.57
CA SER A 137 -8.32 5.69 -1.12
C SER A 137 -8.57 4.28 -0.58
N GLY A 138 -7.85 3.96 0.47
CA GLY A 138 -8.17 2.87 1.39
C GLY A 138 -9.01 3.35 2.57
N ASP A 139 -9.14 2.48 3.55
CA ASP A 139 -9.87 2.67 4.81
C ASP A 139 -9.03 2.22 6.01
N GLY A 140 -7.71 2.44 5.93
CA GLY A 140 -6.77 2.25 7.03
C GLY A 140 -5.97 0.96 6.93
N VAL A 141 -5.75 0.34 8.08
CA VAL A 141 -4.83 -0.80 8.21
C VAL A 141 -5.55 -2.08 8.61
N TYR A 142 -5.09 -3.20 8.06
CA TYR A 142 -5.56 -4.54 8.39
C TYR A 142 -4.44 -5.37 8.98
N LYS A 143 -4.78 -6.26 9.90
CA LYS A 143 -3.88 -7.24 10.50
C LYS A 143 -4.41 -8.66 10.24
N SER A 144 -3.50 -9.55 9.89
CA SER A 144 -3.68 -11.00 9.93
C SER A 144 -2.74 -11.57 11.00
N THR A 145 -3.17 -12.62 11.66
CA THR A 145 -2.36 -13.42 12.61
C THR A 145 -2.27 -14.89 12.20
N ASP A 146 -2.61 -15.18 10.94
CA ASP A 146 -2.63 -16.51 10.33
C ASP A 146 -2.03 -16.48 8.92
N GLY A 147 -1.06 -15.59 8.69
CA GLY A 147 -0.31 -15.56 7.43
C GLY A 147 -1.14 -15.13 6.22
N GLY A 148 -2.22 -14.39 6.45
CA GLY A 148 -3.10 -13.80 5.43
C GLY A 148 -4.40 -14.56 5.17
N HIS A 149 -4.75 -15.58 5.95
CA HIS A 149 -6.00 -16.31 5.75
C HIS A 149 -7.22 -15.51 6.23
N THR A 150 -7.11 -14.81 7.35
CA THR A 150 -8.13 -13.90 7.87
C THR A 150 -7.54 -12.53 8.19
N TRP A 151 -8.39 -11.51 8.09
CA TRP A 151 -8.00 -10.11 8.25
C TRP A 151 -8.98 -9.36 9.14
N GLN A 152 -8.44 -8.50 9.99
CA GLN A 152 -9.20 -7.57 10.81
C GLN A 152 -8.76 -6.14 10.52
N ASN A 153 -9.71 -5.23 10.25
CA ASN A 153 -9.42 -3.80 10.19
C ASN A 153 -9.07 -3.29 11.59
N MET A 154 -7.90 -2.69 11.72
CA MET A 154 -7.32 -2.22 12.99
C MET A 154 -7.43 -0.69 13.14
N GLY A 155 -8.28 -0.02 12.38
CA GLY A 155 -8.50 1.43 12.47
C GLY A 155 -7.67 2.24 11.49
N LEU A 156 -7.48 3.53 11.81
CA LEU A 156 -6.95 4.56 10.90
C LEU A 156 -7.79 4.71 9.62
N ARG A 157 -9.13 4.74 9.77
CA ARG A 157 -10.06 4.71 8.63
C ARG A 157 -10.09 5.99 7.80
N ASP A 158 -9.68 7.12 8.34
CA ASP A 158 -9.64 8.42 7.66
C ASP A 158 -8.25 8.72 7.06
N SER A 159 -7.30 7.79 7.22
CA SER A 159 -5.93 7.96 6.72
C SER A 159 -5.85 7.96 5.20
N HIS A 160 -6.78 7.27 4.53
CA HIS A 160 -6.94 7.09 3.07
C HIS A 160 -5.75 6.51 2.31
N HIS A 161 -4.50 6.83 2.66
CA HIS A 161 -3.31 6.45 1.92
C HIS A 161 -2.18 6.10 2.91
N ILE A 162 -1.90 4.80 3.04
CA ILE A 162 -0.87 4.25 3.93
C ILE A 162 0.34 3.81 3.08
N PRO A 163 1.40 4.64 2.97
CA PRO A 163 2.59 4.29 2.16
C PRO A 163 3.57 3.31 2.83
N ARG A 164 3.58 3.23 4.16
CA ARG A 164 4.53 2.41 4.92
C ARG A 164 3.96 1.90 6.23
N ILE A 165 4.35 0.69 6.57
CA ILE A 165 4.16 0.07 7.88
C ILE A 165 5.51 -0.53 8.28
N ILE A 166 5.94 -0.29 9.52
CA ILE A 166 7.12 -0.93 10.12
C ILE A 166 6.71 -1.60 11.43
N ILE A 167 7.15 -2.83 11.61
CA ILE A 167 6.89 -3.64 12.79
C ILE A 167 8.20 -3.75 13.57
N HIS A 168 8.12 -3.59 14.89
CA HIS A 168 9.29 -3.74 15.76
C HIS A 168 9.89 -5.17 15.63
N PRO A 169 11.22 -5.31 15.51
CA PRO A 169 11.86 -6.58 15.12
C PRO A 169 11.61 -7.73 16.09
N THR A 170 11.49 -7.45 17.40
CA THR A 170 11.28 -8.46 18.45
C THR A 170 9.93 -8.37 19.16
N HIS A 171 9.07 -7.42 18.79
CA HIS A 171 7.81 -7.13 19.50
C HIS A 171 6.70 -6.78 18.50
N GLN A 172 6.08 -7.79 17.90
CA GLN A 172 5.09 -7.63 16.82
C GLN A 172 3.87 -6.74 17.12
N ASP A 173 3.58 -6.47 18.39
CA ASP A 173 2.48 -5.58 18.80
C ASP A 173 2.87 -4.09 18.81
N VAL A 174 4.16 -3.79 18.64
CA VAL A 174 4.67 -2.43 18.43
C VAL A 174 4.81 -2.18 16.93
N VAL A 175 3.95 -1.33 16.38
CA VAL A 175 3.86 -1.06 14.94
C VAL A 175 3.78 0.44 14.70
N TYR A 176 4.50 0.91 13.69
CA TYR A 176 4.47 2.28 13.21
C TYR A 176 3.86 2.32 11.80
N VAL A 177 2.94 3.25 11.59
CA VAL A 177 2.21 3.43 10.33
C VAL A 177 2.42 4.86 9.86
N ALA A 178 2.98 5.01 8.66
CA ALA A 178 3.02 6.30 7.98
C ALA A 178 1.67 6.54 7.30
N SER A 179 1.15 7.76 7.38
CA SER A 179 -0.08 8.18 6.72
C SER A 179 0.16 9.44 5.89
N MET A 180 -0.27 9.37 4.64
CA MET A 180 -0.33 10.53 3.76
C MET A 180 -1.60 11.35 3.95
N GLY A 181 -2.66 10.80 4.54
CA GLY A 181 -3.98 11.45 4.60
C GLY A 181 -4.65 11.54 3.24
N HIS A 182 -5.74 12.28 3.15
CA HIS A 182 -6.51 12.51 1.93
C HIS A 182 -5.65 13.06 0.78
N LEU A 183 -5.85 12.55 -0.44
CA LEU A 183 -5.14 13.03 -1.62
C LEU A 183 -5.58 14.43 -2.06
N PHE A 184 -6.90 14.66 -2.11
CA PHE A 184 -7.48 15.85 -2.77
C PHE A 184 -7.96 16.95 -1.81
N THR A 185 -7.96 16.68 -0.51
CA THR A 185 -8.40 17.62 0.53
C THR A 185 -7.46 17.53 1.73
N PRO A 186 -7.39 18.57 2.59
CA PRO A 186 -6.73 18.46 3.88
C PRO A 186 -7.49 17.49 4.81
N ASN A 187 -6.76 16.84 5.73
CA ASN A 187 -7.34 16.11 6.85
C ASN A 187 -6.31 15.90 7.97
N ALA A 188 -6.78 15.60 9.18
CA ALA A 188 -5.94 15.48 10.35
C ALA A 188 -5.24 14.11 10.49
N GLU A 189 -5.73 13.05 9.84
CA GLU A 189 -5.19 11.69 9.99
C GLU A 189 -3.94 11.47 9.12
N ARG A 190 -2.90 12.28 9.37
CA ARG A 190 -1.60 12.32 8.67
C ARG A 190 -0.43 12.14 9.64
N GLY A 191 0.72 11.79 9.09
CA GLY A 191 1.98 11.73 9.85
C GLY A 191 2.37 10.30 10.20
N VAL A 192 2.84 10.06 11.43
CA VAL A 192 3.17 8.71 11.92
C VAL A 192 2.28 8.35 13.09
N PHE A 193 1.69 7.17 13.03
CA PHE A 193 0.91 6.56 14.11
C PHE A 193 1.68 5.38 14.69
N LYS A 194 1.60 5.19 15.99
CA LYS A 194 2.21 4.09 16.73
C LYS A 194 1.14 3.34 17.51
N THR A 195 1.20 2.03 17.49
CA THR A 195 0.53 1.15 18.44
C THR A 195 1.57 0.42 19.27
N THR A 196 1.22 0.05 20.51
CA THR A 196 1.99 -0.88 21.36
C THR A 196 1.14 -2.05 21.85
N ASP A 197 -0.11 -2.16 21.40
CA ASP A 197 -1.08 -3.19 21.81
C ASP A 197 -1.61 -4.01 20.61
N GLY A 198 -0.82 -4.03 19.53
CA GLY A 198 -1.14 -4.79 18.33
C GLY A 198 -2.25 -4.19 17.47
N GLY A 199 -2.55 -2.89 17.62
CA GLY A 199 -3.48 -2.10 16.82
C GLY A 199 -4.84 -1.87 17.46
N LYS A 200 -5.00 -2.20 18.75
CA LYS A 200 -6.25 -1.94 19.48
C LYS A 200 -6.40 -0.44 19.75
N SER A 201 -5.27 0.27 19.91
CA SER A 201 -5.23 1.72 20.01
C SER A 201 -4.06 2.32 19.24
N TRP A 202 -4.21 3.58 18.83
CA TRP A 202 -3.20 4.30 18.04
C TRP A 202 -2.88 5.65 18.67
N GLN A 203 -1.59 5.95 18.78
CA GLN A 203 -1.07 7.25 19.15
C GLN A 203 -0.46 7.92 17.92
N ARG A 204 -0.85 9.16 17.62
CA ARG A 204 -0.16 9.97 16.61
C ARG A 204 1.14 10.52 17.20
N VAL A 205 2.27 10.02 16.71
CA VAL A 205 3.61 10.31 17.24
C VAL A 205 4.37 11.34 16.42
N LEU A 206 3.99 11.55 15.15
CA LEU A 206 4.47 12.67 14.33
C LEU A 206 3.28 13.30 13.62
N TYR A 207 3.14 14.62 13.72
CA TYR A 207 2.14 15.41 13.01
C TYR A 207 2.72 16.78 12.70
N LEU A 208 2.60 17.22 11.45
CA LEU A 208 3.11 18.51 11.01
C LEU A 208 1.96 19.50 10.80
N ASN A 209 0.97 19.13 9.99
CA ASN A 209 -0.30 19.83 9.83
C ASN A 209 -1.29 18.94 9.03
N ASP A 210 -2.42 19.49 8.61
CA ASP A 210 -3.49 18.82 7.89
C ASP A 210 -3.24 18.62 6.37
N LYS A 211 -2.08 19.04 5.86
CA LYS A 211 -1.68 18.92 4.45
C LYS A 211 -0.44 18.05 4.24
N ILE A 212 0.43 17.97 5.24
CA ILE A 212 1.72 17.27 5.15
C ILE A 212 1.60 15.90 5.80
N GLY A 213 1.81 14.85 5.00
CA GLY A 213 1.89 13.46 5.45
C GLY A 213 3.31 12.93 5.47
N VAL A 214 3.46 11.66 5.84
CA VAL A 214 4.74 10.93 5.77
C VAL A 214 4.66 9.90 4.66
N ILE A 215 5.59 9.98 3.71
CA ILE A 215 5.62 9.15 2.49
C ILE A 215 6.55 7.95 2.59
N ASP A 216 7.54 8.02 3.47
CA ASP A 216 8.48 6.93 3.74
C ASP A 216 8.88 6.94 5.21
N LEU A 217 9.21 5.76 5.74
CA LEU A 217 9.56 5.54 7.14
C LEU A 217 10.55 4.39 7.18
N VAL A 218 11.64 4.52 7.93
CA VAL A 218 12.61 3.46 8.21
C VAL A 218 13.00 3.44 9.69
N MET A 219 13.40 2.26 10.16
CA MET A 219 13.77 2.00 11.55
C MET A 219 15.17 1.40 11.60
N ASP A 220 15.96 1.83 12.57
CA ASP A 220 17.22 1.16 12.90
C ASP A 220 16.90 -0.24 13.49
N PRO A 221 17.27 -1.35 12.81
CA PRO A 221 16.95 -2.68 13.30
C PRO A 221 17.74 -3.07 14.57
N ALA A 222 18.86 -2.42 14.84
CA ALA A 222 19.67 -2.64 16.04
C ALA A 222 19.17 -1.80 17.23
N ASN A 223 18.51 -0.68 16.97
CA ASN A 223 17.86 0.15 17.99
C ASN A 223 16.49 0.67 17.51
N PRO A 224 15.40 -0.09 17.74
CA PRO A 224 14.05 0.24 17.27
C PRO A 224 13.43 1.52 17.85
N GLU A 225 14.09 2.18 18.79
CA GLU A 225 13.73 3.52 19.27
C GLU A 225 14.18 4.63 18.30
N VAL A 226 15.06 4.32 17.35
CA VAL A 226 15.55 5.22 16.30
C VAL A 226 14.79 4.98 15.00
N LEU A 227 14.07 6.01 14.54
CA LEU A 227 13.33 5.99 13.28
C LEU A 227 13.56 7.27 12.49
N TYR A 228 13.38 7.17 11.17
CA TYR A 228 13.47 8.27 10.23
C TYR A 228 12.21 8.34 9.38
N ALA A 229 11.54 9.49 9.37
CA ALA A 229 10.31 9.73 8.64
C ALA A 229 10.53 10.78 7.54
N ALA A 230 10.21 10.44 6.30
CA ALA A 230 10.22 11.37 5.17
C ALA A 230 8.84 12.03 5.06
N ALA A 231 8.74 13.30 5.46
CA ALA A 231 7.56 14.10 5.26
C ALA A 231 7.46 14.57 3.81
N TYR A 232 6.23 14.61 3.28
CA TYR A 232 5.97 15.05 1.92
C TYR A 232 4.89 16.14 1.88
N ASP A 233 5.33 17.37 1.66
CA ASP A 233 4.49 18.55 1.47
C ASP A 233 4.14 18.65 -0.02
N LYS A 234 2.92 18.22 -0.37
CA LYS A 234 2.44 18.22 -1.74
C LYS A 234 0.94 18.48 -1.76
N VAL A 235 0.47 19.17 -2.80
CA VAL A 235 -0.95 19.43 -3.00
C VAL A 235 -1.40 18.79 -4.31
N ARG A 236 -2.49 18.02 -4.24
CA ARG A 236 -3.16 17.51 -5.44
C ARG A 236 -4.59 18.03 -5.46
N LEU A 237 -4.93 18.71 -6.54
CA LEU A 237 -6.31 19.04 -6.90
C LEU A 237 -6.66 18.31 -8.20
N PRO A 238 -7.94 18.16 -8.56
CA PRO A 238 -8.32 17.54 -9.83
C PRO A 238 -7.66 18.19 -11.05
N TRP A 239 -7.35 19.50 -10.98
CA TRP A 239 -6.76 20.31 -12.05
C TRP A 239 -5.30 20.73 -11.81
N HIS A 240 -4.71 20.42 -10.66
CA HIS A 240 -3.40 20.97 -10.27
C HIS A 240 -2.56 20.01 -9.44
N TYR A 241 -1.24 20.09 -9.60
CA TYR A 241 -0.30 19.33 -8.79
C TYR A 241 0.88 20.18 -8.36
N GLU A 242 1.02 20.36 -7.05
CA GLU A 242 2.20 20.92 -6.42
C GLU A 242 3.04 19.76 -5.90
N ALA A 243 4.19 19.57 -6.54
CA ALA A 243 5.01 18.37 -6.38
C ALA A 243 5.91 18.40 -5.15
N GLY A 244 5.97 19.52 -4.43
CA GLY A 244 6.80 19.71 -3.26
C GLY A 244 6.40 20.93 -2.45
N GLY A 245 7.16 21.19 -1.38
CA GLY A 245 6.91 22.31 -0.48
C GLY A 245 7.94 22.39 0.64
N PRO A 246 7.99 23.52 1.37
CA PRO A 246 8.94 23.75 2.46
C PRO A 246 8.77 22.80 3.65
N GLY A 247 7.59 22.17 3.78
CA GLY A 247 7.31 21.18 4.80
C GLY A 247 7.95 19.81 4.57
N SER A 248 8.36 19.51 3.33
CA SER A 248 9.07 18.27 2.99
C SER A 248 10.42 18.19 3.71
N GLY A 249 10.83 16.98 4.07
CA GLY A 249 12.11 16.75 4.73
C GLY A 249 12.12 15.48 5.58
N ILE A 250 13.29 15.15 6.11
CA ILE A 250 13.50 13.95 6.92
C ILE A 250 13.48 14.35 8.39
N TYR A 251 12.75 13.60 9.21
CA TYR A 251 12.64 13.78 10.65
C TYR A 251 13.17 12.52 11.33
N LYS A 252 13.93 12.68 12.41
CA LYS A 252 14.51 11.59 13.20
C LYS A 252 13.95 11.61 14.62
N THR A 253 13.64 10.43 15.14
CA THR A 253 13.43 10.19 16.57
C THR A 253 14.51 9.26 17.09
N THR A 254 14.81 9.35 18.37
CA THR A 254 15.70 8.41 19.10
C THR A 254 15.06 7.91 20.39
N ASP A 255 13.75 8.09 20.52
CA ASP A 255 12.97 7.82 21.73
C ASP A 255 11.61 7.17 21.41
N GLY A 256 11.55 6.45 20.28
CA GLY A 256 10.40 5.66 19.88
C GLY A 256 9.23 6.50 19.40
N GLY A 257 9.51 7.72 18.91
CA GLY A 257 8.54 8.66 18.38
C GLY A 257 7.97 9.64 19.40
N ARG A 258 8.48 9.70 20.63
CA ARG A 258 8.02 10.69 21.63
C ARG A 258 8.43 12.11 21.22
N THR A 259 9.62 12.25 20.64
CA THR A 259 10.10 13.51 20.05
C THR A 259 10.72 13.27 18.67
N TRP A 260 10.59 14.28 17.81
CA TRP A 260 11.14 14.24 16.45
C TRP A 260 11.92 15.53 16.17
N LYS A 261 13.11 15.36 15.58
CA LYS A 261 13.99 16.44 15.12
C LYS A 261 14.04 16.43 13.59
N ARG A 262 13.75 17.55 12.95
CA ARG A 262 13.98 17.70 11.50
C ARG A 262 15.49 17.66 11.22
N LEU A 263 15.91 16.79 10.31
CA LEU A 263 17.30 16.66 9.89
C LEU A 263 17.67 17.78 8.92
N ALA A 264 18.93 18.20 9.01
CA ALA A 264 19.57 19.19 8.16
C ALA A 264 20.98 18.67 7.81
N GLY A 265 22.01 19.51 7.86
CA GLY A 265 23.39 19.03 7.77
C GLY A 265 23.83 18.63 6.36
N GLY A 266 23.27 19.27 5.32
CA GLY A 266 23.65 19.05 3.91
C GLY A 266 22.48 18.68 3.00
N LEU A 267 21.35 18.22 3.58
CA LEU A 267 20.10 18.03 2.84
C LEU A 267 19.56 19.37 2.29
N PRO A 268 18.87 19.35 1.13
CA PRO A 268 18.31 20.56 0.55
C PRO A 268 17.13 21.07 1.39
N SER A 269 16.85 22.37 1.28
CA SER A 269 15.76 23.04 1.99
C SER A 269 14.93 23.90 1.02
N GLY A 270 13.78 24.39 1.47
CA GLY A 270 12.84 25.09 0.61
C GLY A 270 11.96 24.10 -0.14
N TYR A 271 11.75 24.31 -1.44
CA TYR A 271 10.80 23.53 -2.22
C TYR A 271 11.37 22.14 -2.56
N VAL A 272 11.07 21.15 -1.72
CA VAL A 272 11.52 19.76 -1.87
C VAL A 272 10.32 18.86 -2.13
N GLY A 273 10.47 17.95 -3.08
CA GLY A 273 9.47 16.98 -3.49
C GLY A 273 9.50 15.68 -2.69
N ARG A 274 9.17 14.57 -3.36
CA ARG A 274 9.11 13.25 -2.71
C ARG A 274 10.51 12.82 -2.26
N ILE A 275 10.60 12.17 -1.11
CA ILE A 275 11.84 11.61 -0.57
C ILE A 275 11.66 10.11 -0.35
N GLY A 276 12.62 9.32 -0.80
CA GLY A 276 12.81 7.93 -0.38
C GLY A 276 14.01 7.83 0.56
N ILE A 277 13.95 6.98 1.57
CA ILE A 277 15.03 6.80 2.54
C ILE A 277 15.20 5.32 2.87
N ASP A 278 16.45 4.90 3.07
CA ASP A 278 16.79 3.57 3.58
C ASP A 278 17.98 3.62 4.55
N VAL A 279 18.04 2.62 5.43
CA VAL A 279 19.07 2.44 6.44
C VAL A 279 19.81 1.14 6.20
N PHE A 280 21.15 1.19 6.21
CA PHE A 280 21.94 -0.01 6.00
C PHE A 280 21.90 -0.90 7.24
N ARG A 281 21.26 -2.06 7.12
CA ARG A 281 20.94 -2.94 8.27
C ARG A 281 22.17 -3.38 9.08
N LYS A 282 23.32 -3.64 8.43
CA LYS A 282 24.56 -4.05 9.12
C LYS A 282 25.28 -2.91 9.85
N ASN A 283 25.08 -1.67 9.41
CA ASN A 283 25.61 -0.48 10.07
C ASN A 283 24.60 0.67 9.96
N PRO A 284 23.63 0.75 10.89
CA PRO A 284 22.56 1.75 10.89
C PRO A 284 23.00 3.23 11.01
N ARG A 285 24.32 3.49 11.15
CA ARG A 285 24.86 4.84 10.96
C ARG A 285 24.83 5.30 9.51
N ILE A 286 24.77 4.35 8.57
CA ILE A 286 24.78 4.62 7.14
C ILE A 286 23.33 4.67 6.66
N LEU A 287 22.97 5.82 6.07
CA LEU A 287 21.68 6.04 5.45
C LEU A 287 21.85 6.59 4.06
N TYR A 288 20.90 6.26 3.20
CA TYR A 288 20.76 6.86 1.89
C TYR A 288 19.38 7.49 1.73
N ALA A 289 19.34 8.64 1.08
CA ALA A 289 18.10 9.30 0.72
C ALA A 289 18.13 9.72 -0.74
N VAL A 290 17.06 9.43 -1.49
CA VAL A 290 16.81 9.99 -2.83
C VAL A 290 15.78 11.11 -2.69
N VAL A 291 16.13 12.30 -3.17
CA VAL A 291 15.37 13.53 -2.95
C VAL A 291 15.07 14.17 -4.29
N GLU A 292 13.78 14.43 -4.57
CA GLU A 292 13.38 15.34 -5.63
C GLU A 292 13.62 16.79 -5.15
N ASN A 293 14.67 17.42 -5.62
CA ASN A 293 15.02 18.79 -5.25
C ASN A 293 14.67 19.77 -6.38
N PHE A 294 13.90 20.83 -6.07
CA PHE A 294 13.59 21.90 -7.03
C PHE A 294 14.57 23.06 -6.85
N ARG A 295 15.77 22.89 -7.39
CA ARG A 295 16.82 23.91 -7.30
C ARG A 295 16.55 25.07 -8.25
N GLN A 296 17.17 26.21 -7.96
CA GLN A 296 17.23 27.32 -8.89
C GLN A 296 18.03 26.93 -10.15
N PRO A 297 17.65 27.45 -11.34
CA PRO A 297 18.37 27.15 -12.56
C PRO A 297 19.79 27.73 -12.54
N THR A 298 20.74 27.02 -13.15
CA THR A 298 22.12 27.47 -13.33
C THR A 298 22.17 28.67 -14.29
N ALA A 299 23.32 29.35 -14.37
CA ALA A 299 23.51 30.43 -15.35
C ALA A 299 23.29 29.92 -16.79
N GLU A 300 23.79 28.73 -17.10
CA GLU A 300 23.65 28.08 -18.41
C GLU A 300 22.18 27.77 -18.74
N GLU A 301 21.42 27.27 -17.76
CA GLU A 301 19.99 26.99 -17.91
C GLU A 301 19.17 28.28 -18.09
N LYS A 302 19.53 29.35 -17.36
CA LYS A 302 18.93 30.69 -17.52
C LYS A 302 19.19 31.26 -18.91
N ASP A 303 20.42 31.15 -19.41
CA ASP A 303 20.79 31.61 -20.74
C ASP A 303 20.09 30.80 -21.83
N ALA A 304 19.98 29.48 -21.66
CA ALA A 304 19.22 28.61 -22.57
C ALA A 304 17.73 28.97 -22.60
N ALA A 305 17.11 29.23 -21.44
CA ALA A 305 15.72 29.68 -21.35
C ALA A 305 15.52 31.03 -22.05
N LYS A 306 16.44 31.99 -21.82
CA LYS A 306 16.44 33.30 -22.48
C LYS A 306 16.55 33.18 -24.00
N ARG A 307 17.48 32.36 -24.52
CA ARG A 307 17.60 32.08 -25.96
C ARG A 307 16.34 31.46 -26.55
N ALA A 308 15.62 30.65 -25.77
CA ALA A 308 14.35 30.05 -26.16
C ALA A 308 13.12 30.97 -25.93
N GLY A 309 13.32 32.24 -25.51
CA GLY A 309 12.23 33.19 -25.30
C GLY A 309 11.29 32.83 -24.15
N ARG A 310 11.73 32.01 -23.20
CA ARG A 310 10.93 31.56 -22.05
C ARG A 310 11.58 31.94 -20.71
N PRO A 311 10.80 32.16 -19.64
CA PRO A 311 11.36 32.34 -18.30
C PRO A 311 12.08 31.07 -17.82
N ALA A 312 13.09 31.27 -16.97
CA ALA A 312 13.82 30.20 -16.32
C ALA A 312 13.09 29.78 -15.04
N TYR A 313 12.51 28.59 -15.03
CA TYR A 313 11.83 28.03 -13.86
C TYR A 313 12.78 27.19 -13.00
N PRO A 314 12.45 26.96 -11.71
CA PRO A 314 13.11 25.95 -10.90
C PRO A 314 13.18 24.59 -11.62
N VAL A 315 14.30 23.89 -11.46
CA VAL A 315 14.57 22.62 -12.13
C VAL A 315 14.46 21.50 -11.11
N ALA A 316 13.57 20.56 -11.36
CA ALA A 316 13.47 19.32 -10.58
C ALA A 316 14.65 18.41 -10.93
N VAL A 317 15.44 18.03 -9.93
CA VAL A 317 16.57 17.11 -10.06
C VAL A 317 16.50 16.03 -8.98
N GLY A 318 16.89 14.81 -9.31
CA GLY A 318 17.07 13.75 -8.32
C GLY A 318 18.46 13.80 -7.72
N GLU A 319 18.52 14.10 -6.44
CA GLU A 319 19.75 14.12 -5.67
C GLU A 319 19.76 12.96 -4.68
N VAL A 320 20.88 12.24 -4.63
CA VAL A 320 21.11 11.14 -3.72
C VAL A 320 22.08 11.61 -2.64
N TYR A 321 21.70 11.42 -1.39
CA TYR A 321 22.46 11.80 -0.23
C TYR A 321 22.83 10.58 0.59
N ARG A 322 24.04 10.62 1.16
CA ARG A 322 24.55 9.62 2.09
C ARG A 322 24.88 10.26 3.43
N SER A 323 24.49 9.59 4.51
CA SER A 323 24.96 9.86 5.87
C SER A 323 25.86 8.72 6.34
N GLN A 324 26.83 9.02 7.21
CA GLN A 324 27.66 8.02 7.92
C GLN A 324 27.59 8.14 9.46
N ASP A 325 26.74 9.03 9.95
CA ASP A 325 26.63 9.41 11.36
C ASP A 325 25.17 9.41 11.84
N ALA A 326 24.37 8.47 11.33
CA ALA A 326 22.97 8.30 11.68
C ALA A 326 22.12 9.55 11.38
N GLY A 327 22.43 10.27 10.30
CA GLY A 327 21.65 11.36 9.74
C GLY A 327 21.98 12.74 10.31
N GLU A 328 23.07 12.90 11.07
CA GLU A 328 23.49 14.21 11.57
C GLU A 328 24.13 15.05 10.44
N THR A 329 24.90 14.43 9.54
CA THR A 329 25.44 15.07 8.33
C THR A 329 25.18 14.26 7.07
N TRP A 330 24.97 14.97 5.96
CA TRP A 330 24.60 14.39 4.67
C TRP A 330 25.48 14.94 3.56
N THR A 331 26.02 14.04 2.74
CA THR A 331 26.81 14.39 1.55
C THR A 331 26.03 13.99 0.31
N LYS A 332 25.85 14.91 -0.64
CA LYS A 332 25.34 14.55 -1.97
C LYS A 332 26.38 13.70 -2.70
N VAL A 333 25.98 12.55 -3.23
CA VAL A 333 26.90 11.59 -3.87
C VAL A 333 26.82 11.59 -5.39
N ASN A 334 25.66 11.89 -6.00
CA ASN A 334 25.49 11.90 -7.45
C ASN A 334 25.69 13.29 -8.07
N SER A 335 25.84 13.32 -9.40
CA SER A 335 26.02 14.58 -10.14
C SER A 335 24.74 15.42 -10.19
N GLY A 336 23.56 14.77 -10.10
CA GLY A 336 22.24 15.39 -10.28
C GLY A 336 21.83 15.54 -11.75
N LYS A 337 22.64 15.01 -12.67
CA LYS A 337 22.33 14.99 -14.12
C LYS A 337 21.57 13.73 -14.53
N GLU A 338 21.70 12.67 -13.75
CA GLU A 338 20.97 11.43 -13.96
C GLU A 338 19.47 11.69 -13.73
N PRO A 339 18.56 11.12 -14.52
CA PRO A 339 17.11 11.33 -14.39
C PRO A 339 16.51 10.53 -13.22
N LEU A 340 17.21 10.46 -12.09
CA LEU A 340 16.68 9.94 -10.84
C LEU A 340 15.61 10.90 -10.34
N ALA A 341 14.55 10.40 -9.72
CA ALA A 341 13.50 11.20 -9.08
C ALA A 341 12.92 12.36 -9.91
N SER A 342 13.06 12.37 -11.24
CA SER A 342 12.69 13.50 -12.10
C SER A 342 11.50 13.18 -13.00
N LYS A 343 11.24 11.89 -13.28
CA LYS A 343 10.09 11.42 -14.05
C LYS A 343 9.04 10.78 -13.15
N ALA A 344 7.90 11.44 -13.03
CA ALA A 344 6.77 11.04 -12.17
C ALA A 344 7.16 10.69 -10.71
N PRO A 345 7.96 11.53 -10.03
CA PRO A 345 8.42 11.26 -8.66
C PRO A 345 7.29 11.12 -7.66
N TYR A 346 6.15 11.78 -7.92
CA TYR A 346 4.93 11.58 -7.17
C TYR A 346 4.51 10.11 -7.06
N SER A 347 4.77 9.30 -8.10
CA SER A 347 4.52 7.86 -8.11
C SER A 347 5.72 7.02 -7.68
N PHE A 348 6.94 7.44 -7.99
CA PHE A 348 8.14 6.63 -7.77
C PHE A 348 9.23 7.46 -7.15
N ASN A 349 9.73 7.11 -5.97
CA ASN A 349 10.99 7.67 -5.48
C ASN A 349 11.45 6.92 -4.23
N GLN A 350 11.77 5.63 -4.35
CA GLN A 350 12.30 4.87 -3.22
C GLN A 350 13.73 4.43 -3.52
N ILE A 351 14.55 4.40 -2.49
CA ILE A 351 15.92 3.90 -2.54
C ILE A 351 16.00 2.66 -1.64
N PHE A 352 16.77 1.67 -2.06
CA PHE A 352 17.02 0.44 -1.32
C PHE A 352 18.51 0.16 -1.30
N ILE A 353 19.02 -0.19 -0.13
CA ILE A 353 20.41 -0.58 0.08
C ILE A 353 20.47 -2.10 0.08
N ASN A 354 21.45 -2.67 -0.61
CA ASN A 354 21.73 -4.10 -0.49
C ASN A 354 22.06 -4.43 0.98
N PRO A 355 21.39 -5.40 1.63
CA PRO A 355 21.65 -5.74 3.03
C PRO A 355 23.09 -6.15 3.34
N GLU A 356 23.85 -6.57 2.33
CA GLU A 356 25.21 -7.07 2.47
C GLU A 356 26.31 -6.04 2.12
N ASP A 357 25.98 -5.01 1.34
CA ASP A 357 26.96 -4.05 0.78
C ASP A 357 26.33 -2.66 0.61
N ASP A 358 26.79 -1.69 1.39
CA ASP A 358 26.27 -0.31 1.37
C ASP A 358 26.69 0.49 0.12
N GLN A 359 27.55 -0.06 -0.73
CA GLN A 359 27.89 0.53 -2.02
C GLN A 359 26.90 0.14 -3.13
N ASN A 360 26.12 -0.92 -2.92
CA ASN A 360 25.18 -1.45 -3.89
C ASN A 360 23.76 -0.94 -3.59
N LEU A 361 23.24 -0.08 -4.46
CA LEU A 361 22.00 0.67 -4.25
C LEU A 361 21.05 0.48 -5.44
N PHE A 362 19.75 0.54 -5.15
CA PHE A 362 18.69 0.50 -6.14
C PHE A 362 17.72 1.65 -5.92
N ILE A 363 17.29 2.31 -6.99
CA ILE A 363 16.20 3.28 -6.95
C ILE A 363 15.05 2.76 -7.80
N THR A 364 13.87 2.63 -7.20
CA THR A 364 12.65 2.31 -7.94
C THR A 364 12.03 3.60 -8.47
N GLY A 365 12.26 3.83 -9.76
CA GLY A 365 11.73 4.93 -10.55
C GLY A 365 10.82 4.43 -11.66
N VAL A 366 10.72 5.21 -12.74
CA VAL A 366 10.21 4.71 -14.03
C VAL A 366 11.08 3.57 -14.56
N THR A 367 12.37 3.59 -14.22
CA THR A 367 13.32 2.50 -14.42
C THR A 367 13.79 1.97 -13.06
N LEU A 368 14.45 0.81 -13.06
CA LEU A 368 15.17 0.33 -11.88
C LEU A 368 16.63 0.75 -12.03
N ALA A 369 16.97 1.91 -11.49
CA ALA A 369 18.34 2.40 -11.51
C ALA A 369 19.17 1.66 -10.46
N SER A 370 20.43 1.34 -10.76
CA SER A 370 21.35 0.70 -9.83
C SER A 370 22.70 1.39 -9.76
N SER A 371 23.35 1.31 -8.60
CA SER A 371 24.70 1.80 -8.34
C SER A 371 25.50 0.74 -7.60
N VAL A 372 26.81 0.70 -7.84
CA VAL A 372 27.77 -0.20 -7.15
C VAL A 372 28.96 0.58 -6.55
N ASP A 373 28.84 1.91 -6.48
CA ASP A 373 29.88 2.82 -6.00
C ASP A 373 29.34 3.82 -4.95
N GLY A 374 28.29 3.40 -4.24
CA GLY A 374 27.67 4.17 -3.18
C GLY A 374 26.88 5.37 -3.69
N GLY A 375 26.30 5.27 -4.90
CA GLY A 375 25.40 6.26 -5.49
C GLY A 375 26.09 7.36 -6.29
N LYS A 376 27.39 7.22 -6.59
CA LYS A 376 28.14 8.22 -7.38
C LYS A 376 27.81 8.12 -8.86
N THR A 377 27.70 6.90 -9.37
CA THR A 377 27.27 6.62 -10.74
C THR A 377 26.08 5.66 -10.75
N TRP A 378 25.24 5.78 -11.79
CA TRP A 378 24.00 5.03 -11.92
C TRP A 378 23.89 4.38 -13.29
N ARG A 379 23.47 3.11 -13.30
CA ARG A 379 23.12 2.33 -14.49
C ARG A 379 21.61 2.24 -14.59
N ASP A 380 21.09 2.16 -15.81
CA ASP A 380 19.66 2.02 -16.10
C ASP A 380 18.78 3.11 -15.45
N ALA A 381 19.34 4.32 -15.27
CA ALA A 381 18.56 5.50 -14.85
C ALA A 381 17.67 6.01 -16.00
N ASP A 382 18.09 5.81 -17.25
CA ASP A 382 17.33 6.13 -18.45
C ASP A 382 16.63 4.90 -19.03
N TRP A 383 15.53 5.13 -19.76
CA TRP A 383 14.85 4.10 -20.53
C TRP A 383 15.39 4.06 -21.98
N PRO A 384 15.55 2.87 -22.59
CA PRO A 384 15.30 1.53 -22.06
C PRO A 384 16.41 1.02 -21.15
N ASN A 385 16.07 0.11 -20.22
CA ASN A 385 17.08 -0.58 -19.41
C ASN A 385 18.03 -1.39 -20.29
N THR A 386 19.32 -1.34 -19.98
CA THR A 386 20.41 -1.95 -20.74
C THR A 386 21.11 -3.07 -19.99
N VAL A 387 21.01 -3.14 -18.65
CA VAL A 387 21.70 -4.17 -17.85
C VAL A 387 20.71 -4.99 -17.03
N LEU A 388 20.01 -4.39 -16.08
CA LEU A 388 19.08 -5.08 -15.19
C LEU A 388 17.68 -5.10 -15.80
N PHE A 389 17.11 -6.30 -15.88
CA PHE A 389 15.79 -6.53 -16.44
C PHE A 389 15.61 -5.88 -17.82
N GLN A 390 16.52 -6.15 -18.77
CA GLN A 390 16.39 -5.73 -20.18
C GLN A 390 15.01 -6.05 -20.80
N LYS A 391 14.29 -7.01 -20.21
CA LYS A 391 12.94 -7.47 -20.58
C LYS A 391 11.93 -7.34 -19.42
N ALA A 392 12.11 -6.38 -18.50
CA ALA A 392 11.32 -6.23 -17.26
C ALA A 392 9.80 -6.27 -17.49
N PHE A 393 9.37 -5.66 -18.60
CA PHE A 393 8.07 -5.94 -19.20
C PHE A 393 8.33 -6.99 -20.25
N GLY A 394 8.13 -8.26 -19.89
CA GLY A 394 8.36 -9.39 -20.78
C GLY A 394 7.79 -9.10 -22.16
N ASP A 395 8.46 -9.59 -23.20
CA ASP A 395 7.94 -9.49 -24.56
C ASP A 395 6.47 -9.90 -24.58
N VAL A 396 5.57 -8.91 -24.73
CA VAL A 396 4.12 -9.13 -24.78
C VAL A 396 3.70 -9.77 -26.12
N ARG A 397 4.68 -10.09 -26.98
CA ARG A 397 4.52 -10.73 -28.28
C ARG A 397 5.15 -12.12 -28.26
N THR A 398 4.47 -13.08 -27.66
CA THR A 398 4.55 -14.49 -28.08
C THR A 398 3.18 -15.11 -28.04
#